data_AF-A0A7S2J3C8-F1
#
_entry.id   AF-A0A7S2J3C8-F1
#
_cell.length_a   1.000
_cell.length_b   1.000
_cell.length_c   1.000
_cell.angle_alpha   90.00
_cell.angle_beta   90.00
_cell.angle_gamma   90.00
#
_symmetry.space_group_name_H-M   'P 1'
#
loop_
_entity.id
_entity.type
_entity.pdbx_description
1 polymer ?
#
loop_
_entity_poly.entity_id
_entity_poly.type
_entity_poly.pdbx_seq_one_letter_code
_entity_poly.pdbx_strand_id
1 'polypeptide(L)'
;PPFKMQSEVAMPPEAPNDFAVALHLSEKHGVAFMVTKAGYLFVFDVATATMLVRTRVSQDTIFISTYSSLSGGCIFVNRKGAVLSAKVNEPTMVGYIMNSLVQLSNRQDVAFNLARRFGLPGADELFQRQFSHYFASGDYKNAALVAAQCKSGALRTPQTIQQFKSVQAPAGQSSPILHYFSTLLEYGRLNALESVELARPVVQQQRRELVEKWLKEDKLECTE
;
A
#
# COMPACT_ATOMS: atom_id res chain seq x y z
N PRO A 1 -9.93 -7.15 -12.80
CA PRO A 1 -8.50 -7.24 -13.20
C PRO A 1 -8.25 -8.54 -13.97
N PRO A 2 -7.42 -8.54 -15.03
CA PRO A 2 -7.07 -9.78 -15.72
C PRO A 2 -6.34 -10.72 -14.75
N PHE A 3 -6.72 -11.99 -14.74
CA PHE A 3 -6.09 -13.03 -13.89
C PHE A 3 -4.68 -13.42 -14.36
N LYS A 4 -4.18 -12.79 -15.44
CA LYS A 4 -2.87 -13.05 -16.03
C LYS A 4 -2.27 -11.73 -16.49
N MET A 5 -1.02 -11.50 -16.09
CA MET A 5 -0.17 -10.43 -16.60
C MET A 5 1.02 -11.05 -17.32
N GLN A 6 1.50 -10.38 -18.36
CA GLN A 6 2.66 -10.80 -19.13
C GLN A 6 3.55 -9.59 -19.37
N SER A 7 4.84 -9.74 -19.08
CA SER A 7 5.86 -8.74 -19.36
C SER A 7 7.11 -9.45 -19.85
N GLU A 8 7.79 -8.84 -20.82
CA GLU A 8 9.05 -9.36 -21.34
C GLU A 8 10.21 -8.90 -20.45
N VAL A 9 11.05 -9.85 -20.03
CA VAL A 9 12.20 -9.56 -19.16
C VAL A 9 13.43 -9.33 -20.03
N ALA A 10 13.81 -8.07 -20.21
CA ALA A 10 15.02 -7.69 -20.92
C ALA A 10 16.27 -7.97 -20.07
N MET A 11 17.04 -8.99 -20.45
CA MET A 11 18.33 -9.29 -19.85
C MET A 11 19.34 -8.16 -20.12
N PRO A 12 20.29 -7.91 -19.21
CA PRO A 12 21.33 -6.92 -19.42
C PRO A 12 22.20 -7.29 -20.64
N PRO A 13 22.68 -6.31 -21.44
CA PRO A 13 23.51 -6.57 -22.63
C PRO A 13 24.80 -7.35 -22.33
N GLU A 14 25.30 -7.25 -21.11
CA GLU A 14 26.48 -7.97 -20.62
C GLU A 14 26.25 -9.47 -20.44
N ALA A 15 24.99 -9.91 -20.35
CA ALA A 15 24.62 -11.31 -20.11
C ALA A 15 23.41 -11.72 -20.96
N PRO A 16 23.54 -11.73 -22.31
CA PRO A 16 22.42 -11.99 -23.22
C PRO A 16 21.89 -13.43 -23.15
N ASN A 17 22.75 -14.37 -22.76
CA ASN A 17 22.41 -15.79 -22.58
C ASN A 17 22.07 -16.13 -21.12
N ASP A 18 21.89 -15.13 -20.26
CA ASP A 18 21.49 -15.34 -18.88
C ASP A 18 20.02 -15.75 -18.78
N PHE A 19 19.69 -16.47 -17.72
CA PHE A 19 18.34 -16.98 -17.51
C PHE A 19 18.01 -17.06 -16.01
N ALA A 20 16.72 -16.99 -15.71
CA ALA A 20 16.21 -17.12 -14.35
C ALA A 20 16.47 -18.53 -13.80
N VAL A 21 17.04 -18.62 -12.61
CA VAL A 21 17.26 -19.88 -11.87
C VAL A 21 16.28 -20.04 -10.71
N ALA A 22 15.71 -18.95 -10.21
CA ALA A 22 14.73 -18.99 -9.14
C ALA A 22 13.79 -17.79 -9.18
N LEU A 23 12.58 -18.00 -8.65
CA LEU A 23 11.55 -16.99 -8.47
C LEU A 23 10.97 -17.14 -7.06
N HIS A 24 10.98 -16.06 -6.27
CA HIS A 24 10.42 -16.02 -4.92
C HIS A 24 9.37 -14.93 -4.82
N LEU A 25 8.17 -15.28 -4.36
CA LEU A 25 7.08 -14.32 -4.15
C LEU A 25 7.11 -13.81 -2.72
N SER A 26 7.09 -12.49 -2.57
CA SER A 26 6.97 -11.84 -1.28
C SER A 26 5.55 -11.34 -1.08
N GLU A 27 4.71 -12.16 -0.46
CA GLU A 27 3.33 -11.81 -0.12
C GLU A 27 3.26 -10.57 0.80
N LYS A 28 4.24 -10.42 1.71
CA LYS A 28 4.34 -9.26 2.62
C LYS A 28 4.40 -7.92 1.89
N HIS A 29 5.02 -7.87 0.71
CA HIS A 29 5.30 -6.64 -0.03
C HIS A 29 4.69 -6.60 -1.43
N GLY A 30 4.09 -7.70 -1.89
CA GLY A 30 3.52 -7.83 -3.24
C GLY A 30 4.52 -7.79 -4.38
N VAL A 31 5.76 -8.23 -4.12
CA VAL A 31 6.81 -8.24 -5.13
C VAL A 31 7.30 -9.65 -5.43
N ALA A 32 7.81 -9.87 -6.64
CA ALA A 32 8.48 -11.09 -7.04
C ALA A 32 9.99 -10.84 -7.19
N PHE A 33 10.81 -11.64 -6.52
CA PHE A 33 12.25 -11.67 -6.67
C PHE A 33 12.62 -12.75 -7.69
N MET A 34 13.20 -12.36 -8.82
CA MET A 34 13.75 -13.29 -9.80
C MET A 34 15.27 -13.23 -9.75
N VAL A 35 15.90 -14.38 -9.54
CA VAL A 35 17.35 -14.52 -9.47
C VAL A 35 17.83 -15.24 -10.71
N THR A 36 18.90 -14.75 -11.33
CA THR A 36 19.47 -15.33 -12.56
C THR A 36 20.77 -16.09 -12.31
N LYS A 37 21.16 -16.91 -13.28
CA LYS A 37 22.39 -17.70 -13.23
C LYS A 37 23.64 -16.82 -13.17
N ALA A 38 23.68 -15.68 -13.87
CA ALA A 38 24.81 -14.77 -13.85
C ALA A 38 24.87 -13.84 -12.61
N GLY A 39 23.96 -14.02 -11.65
CA GLY A 39 23.96 -13.29 -10.39
C GLY A 39 23.21 -11.96 -10.43
N TYR A 40 22.27 -11.78 -11.35
CA TYR A 40 21.35 -10.65 -11.33
C TYR A 40 20.12 -10.94 -10.47
N LEU A 41 19.68 -9.91 -9.76
CA LEU A 41 18.42 -9.87 -9.04
C LEU A 41 17.48 -8.89 -9.74
N PHE A 42 16.30 -9.38 -10.06
CA PHE A 42 15.20 -8.58 -10.54
C PHE A 42 14.08 -8.57 -9.49
N VAL A 43 13.43 -7.42 -9.33
CA VAL A 43 12.26 -7.25 -8.46
C VAL A 43 11.12 -6.75 -9.32
N PHE A 44 9.97 -7.42 -9.27
CA PHE A 44 8.77 -7.04 -10.02
C PHE A 44 7.60 -6.75 -9.09
N ASP A 45 6.75 -5.77 -9.42
CA ASP A 45 5.41 -5.66 -8.82
C ASP A 45 4.53 -6.79 -9.38
N VAL A 46 3.93 -7.60 -8.49
CA VAL A 46 3.11 -8.75 -8.86
C VAL A 46 1.81 -8.33 -9.56
N ALA A 47 1.25 -7.15 -9.26
CA ALA A 47 -0.02 -6.74 -9.89
C ALA A 47 0.15 -6.27 -11.34
N THR A 48 1.25 -5.60 -11.65
CA THR A 48 1.46 -4.97 -12.96
C THR A 48 2.53 -5.66 -13.80
N ALA A 49 3.24 -6.64 -13.23
CA ALA A 49 4.46 -7.23 -13.78
C ALA A 49 5.54 -6.19 -14.11
N THR A 50 5.50 -5.01 -13.47
CA THR A 50 6.46 -3.94 -13.70
C THR A 50 7.78 -4.25 -13.01
N MET A 51 8.89 -4.24 -13.75
CA MET A 51 10.24 -4.36 -13.19
C MET A 51 10.57 -3.10 -12.38
N LEU A 52 10.75 -3.29 -11.07
CA LEU A 52 11.10 -2.23 -10.12
C LEU A 52 12.61 -2.10 -9.99
N VAL A 53 13.34 -3.22 -9.85
CA VAL A 53 14.79 -3.20 -9.64
C VAL A 53 15.44 -4.22 -10.55
N ARG A 54 16.60 -3.85 -11.09
CA ARG A 54 17.56 -4.77 -11.71
C ARG A 54 18.95 -4.43 -11.20
N THR A 55 19.60 -5.37 -10.54
CA THR A 55 20.97 -5.15 -10.05
C THR A 55 21.76 -6.45 -10.05
N ARG A 56 23.08 -6.35 -10.21
CA ARG A 56 23.97 -7.51 -10.12
C ARG A 56 24.39 -7.68 -8.66
N VAL A 57 23.93 -8.76 -8.03
CA VAL A 57 24.18 -9.06 -6.61
C VAL A 57 25.34 -10.03 -6.41
N SER A 58 25.75 -10.76 -7.45
CA SER A 58 26.91 -11.63 -7.42
C SER A 58 27.67 -11.63 -8.75
N GLN A 59 28.99 -11.74 -8.67
CA GLN A 59 29.84 -11.98 -9.84
C GLN A 59 29.88 -13.47 -10.19
N ASP A 60 29.62 -14.34 -9.21
CA ASP A 60 29.65 -15.79 -9.33
C ASP A 60 28.23 -16.35 -9.49
N THR A 61 28.13 -17.52 -10.13
CA THR A 61 26.83 -18.17 -10.34
C THR A 61 26.13 -18.47 -9.02
N ILE A 62 24.89 -18.01 -8.92
CA ILE A 62 23.95 -18.43 -7.88
C ILE A 62 23.38 -19.79 -8.29
N PHE A 63 23.56 -20.80 -7.44
CA PHE A 63 23.11 -22.17 -7.75
C PHE A 63 21.95 -22.62 -6.88
N ILE A 64 21.69 -21.95 -5.76
CA ILE A 64 20.57 -22.24 -4.87
C ILE A 64 20.05 -20.96 -4.23
N SER A 65 18.75 -20.91 -4.00
CA SER A 65 18.10 -19.82 -3.29
C SER A 65 16.83 -20.29 -2.59
N THR A 66 16.40 -19.55 -1.58
CA THR A 66 15.18 -19.80 -0.82
C THR A 66 14.50 -18.49 -0.45
N TYR A 67 13.18 -18.54 -0.27
CA TYR A 67 12.43 -17.46 0.35
C TYR A 67 12.79 -17.33 1.84
N SER A 68 12.82 -16.09 2.34
CA SER A 68 13.00 -15.80 3.76
C SER A 68 11.70 -15.27 4.34
N SER A 69 11.02 -16.09 5.14
CA SER A 69 9.77 -15.72 5.82
C SER A 69 9.95 -14.60 6.84
N LEU A 70 11.15 -14.47 7.42
CA LEU A 70 11.47 -13.42 8.38
C LEU A 70 11.53 -12.03 7.73
N SER A 71 12.19 -11.93 6.57
CA SER A 71 12.40 -10.64 5.90
C SER A 71 11.39 -10.36 4.78
N GLY A 72 10.60 -11.35 4.36
CA GLY A 72 9.82 -11.28 3.13
C GLY A 72 10.70 -11.13 1.89
N GLY A 73 11.93 -11.64 1.94
CA GLY A 73 12.95 -11.51 0.90
C GLY A 73 13.39 -12.86 0.35
N CYS A 74 14.60 -12.91 -0.21
CA CYS A 74 15.23 -14.16 -0.63
C CYS A 74 16.67 -14.24 -0.16
N ILE A 75 17.13 -15.46 0.11
CA ILE A 75 18.51 -15.80 0.47
C ILE A 75 19.05 -16.68 -0.65
N PHE A 76 20.31 -16.48 -1.04
CA PHE A 76 20.94 -17.22 -2.12
C PHE A 76 22.42 -17.49 -1.87
N VAL A 77 22.92 -18.60 -2.41
CA VAL A 77 24.32 -19.03 -2.27
C VAL A 77 24.97 -19.09 -3.64
N ASN A 78 26.15 -18.48 -3.75
CA ASN A 78 26.95 -18.52 -4.97
C ASN A 78 27.99 -19.64 -4.93
N ARG A 79 28.59 -19.96 -6.08
CA ARG A 79 29.59 -21.05 -6.21
C ARG A 79 30.86 -20.88 -5.36
N LYS A 80 31.14 -19.68 -4.84
CA LYS A 80 32.24 -19.44 -3.89
C LYS A 80 31.85 -19.69 -2.44
N GLY A 81 30.61 -20.11 -2.17
CA GLY A 81 30.09 -20.34 -0.82
C GLY A 81 29.63 -19.06 -0.11
N ALA A 82 29.56 -17.92 -0.80
CA ALA A 82 29.03 -16.70 -0.20
C ALA A 82 27.50 -16.79 -0.07
N VAL A 83 27.00 -16.53 1.14
CA VAL A 83 25.56 -16.45 1.44
C VAL A 83 25.13 -14.99 1.40
N LEU A 84 24.18 -14.68 0.53
CA LEU A 84 23.70 -13.34 0.26
C LEU A 84 22.18 -13.29 0.54
N SER A 85 21.69 -12.13 0.95
CA SER A 85 20.26 -11.91 1.23
C SER A 85 19.80 -10.62 0.57
N ALA A 86 18.63 -10.67 -0.06
CA ALA A 86 17.94 -9.51 -0.60
C ALA A 86 16.55 -9.36 0.03
N LYS A 87 16.19 -8.15 0.43
CA LYS A 87 14.87 -7.82 0.98
C LYS A 87 14.42 -6.43 0.51
N VAL A 88 13.12 -6.18 0.59
CA VAL A 88 12.56 -4.85 0.37
C VAL A 88 13.00 -3.91 1.50
N ASN A 89 13.44 -2.70 1.15
CA ASN A 89 13.63 -1.61 2.10
C ASN A 89 12.33 -0.79 2.17
N GLU A 90 11.45 -1.13 3.10
CA GLU A 90 10.10 -0.55 3.20
C GLU A 90 10.10 1.00 3.25
N PRO A 91 10.94 1.68 4.09
CA PRO A 91 11.05 3.13 4.13
C PRO A 91 11.33 3.83 2.80
N THR A 92 12.12 3.22 1.91
CA THR A 92 12.64 3.90 0.72
C THR A 92 12.02 3.38 -0.58
N MET A 93 11.32 2.26 -0.56
CA MET A 93 10.78 1.62 -1.77
C MET A 93 9.86 2.56 -2.56
N VAL A 94 8.91 3.23 -1.90
CA VAL A 94 7.97 4.15 -2.57
C VAL A 94 8.73 5.32 -3.20
N GLY A 95 9.60 5.98 -2.43
CA GLY A 95 10.41 7.08 -2.93
C GLY A 95 11.34 6.68 -4.07
N TYR A 96 11.91 5.46 -4.03
CA TYR A 96 12.73 4.91 -5.12
C TYR A 96 11.92 4.74 -6.41
N ILE A 97 10.72 4.15 -6.34
CA ILE A 97 9.86 3.98 -7.52
C ILE A 97 9.51 5.35 -8.12
N MET A 98 9.17 6.33 -7.27
CA MET A 98 8.81 7.67 -7.71
C MET A 98 9.97 8.43 -8.34
N ASN A 99 11.17 8.37 -7.77
CA ASN A 99 12.26 9.27 -8.12
C ASN A 99 13.29 8.61 -9.07
N SER A 100 13.56 7.32 -8.90
CA SER A 100 14.65 6.63 -9.61
C SER A 100 14.20 5.91 -10.87
N LEU A 101 12.93 5.52 -10.98
CA LEU A 101 12.39 4.83 -12.17
C LEU A 101 11.82 5.80 -13.19
N VAL A 102 12.63 6.75 -13.65
CA VAL A 102 12.22 7.83 -14.58
C VAL A 102 11.70 7.29 -15.92
N GLN A 103 12.23 6.15 -16.36
CA GLN A 103 11.82 5.44 -17.57
C GLN A 103 10.40 4.88 -17.51
N LEU A 104 9.82 4.74 -16.31
CA LEU A 104 8.50 4.17 -16.11
C LEU A 104 7.45 5.30 -16.10
N SER A 105 6.67 5.42 -17.18
CA SER A 105 5.66 6.47 -17.34
C SER A 105 4.57 6.45 -16.27
N ASN A 106 4.16 5.26 -15.81
CA ASN A 106 3.13 5.05 -14.78
C ASN A 106 3.71 4.84 -13.37
N ARG A 107 4.93 5.33 -13.09
CA ARG A 107 5.60 5.12 -11.79
C ARG A 107 4.82 5.63 -10.59
N GLN A 108 4.07 6.73 -10.73
CA GLN A 108 3.25 7.28 -9.66
C GLN A 108 2.11 6.31 -9.29
N ASP A 109 1.45 5.75 -10.29
CA ASP A 109 0.37 4.78 -10.09
C ASP A 109 0.90 3.47 -9.49
N VAL A 110 2.07 2.98 -9.94
CA VAL A 110 2.68 1.77 -9.39
C VAL A 110 3.09 1.98 -7.94
N ALA A 111 3.78 3.09 -7.63
CA ALA A 111 4.18 3.44 -6.27
C ALA A 111 2.96 3.55 -5.33
N PHE A 112 1.93 4.27 -5.78
CA PHE A 112 0.70 4.46 -5.03
C PHE A 112 -0.06 3.15 -4.81
N ASN A 113 -0.24 2.33 -5.86
CA ASN A 113 -0.93 1.05 -5.74
C ASN A 113 -0.17 0.05 -4.87
N LEU A 114 1.16 0.06 -4.90
CA LEU A 114 1.98 -0.77 -4.02
C LEU A 114 1.83 -0.33 -2.57
N ALA A 115 1.96 0.98 -2.30
CA ALA A 115 1.80 1.54 -0.96
C ALA A 115 0.40 1.30 -0.39
N ARG A 116 -0.65 1.48 -1.21
CA ARG A 116 -2.04 1.21 -0.82
C ARG A 116 -2.27 -0.25 -0.44
N ARG A 117 -1.74 -1.19 -1.23
CA ARG A 117 -1.96 -2.63 -0.98
C ARG A 117 -1.18 -3.11 0.24
N PHE A 118 0.08 -2.72 0.38
CA PHE A 118 0.99 -3.29 1.38
C PHE A 118 1.30 -2.37 2.56
N GLY A 119 0.76 -1.15 2.58
CA GLY A 119 0.95 -0.19 3.66
C GLY A 119 2.39 0.33 3.76
N LEU A 120 3.08 0.45 2.62
CA LEU A 120 4.47 0.91 2.62
C LEU A 120 4.55 2.40 2.99
N PRO A 121 5.48 2.78 3.87
CA PRO A 121 5.69 4.17 4.26
C PRO A 121 6.22 5.02 3.09
N GLY A 122 6.05 6.34 3.18
CA GLY A 122 6.54 7.30 2.17
C GLY A 122 5.53 7.63 1.07
N ALA A 123 4.31 7.09 1.12
CA ALA A 123 3.20 7.48 0.25
C ALA A 123 2.23 8.49 0.91
N ASP A 124 2.46 8.88 2.16
CA ASP A 124 1.52 9.71 2.94
C ASP A 124 1.21 11.03 2.25
N GLU A 125 2.23 11.69 1.66
CA GLU A 125 2.03 12.90 0.87
C GLU A 125 1.15 12.67 -0.37
N LEU A 126 1.26 11.51 -1.02
CA LEU A 126 0.41 11.17 -2.16
C LEU A 126 -1.03 10.99 -1.73
N PHE A 127 -1.26 10.27 -0.63
CA PHE A 127 -2.58 10.15 -0.02
C PHE A 127 -3.16 11.52 0.35
N GLN A 128 -2.38 12.42 0.94
CA GLN A 128 -2.80 13.80 1.26
C GLN A 128 -3.13 14.64 0.03
N ARG A 129 -2.33 14.56 -1.04
CA ARG A 129 -2.60 15.27 -2.30
C ARG A 129 -3.87 14.77 -2.96
N GLN A 130 -4.05 13.45 -3.03
CA GLN A 130 -5.23 12.85 -3.63
C GLN A 130 -6.49 13.11 -2.79
N PHE A 131 -6.36 13.06 -1.46
CA PHE A 131 -7.40 13.46 -0.53
C PHE A 131 -7.82 14.92 -0.77
N SER A 132 -6.86 15.86 -0.78
CA SER A 132 -7.13 17.27 -1.03
C SER A 132 -7.78 17.52 -2.40
N HIS A 133 -7.37 16.76 -3.42
CA HIS A 133 -7.95 16.84 -4.76
C HIS A 133 -9.43 16.43 -4.77
N TYR A 134 -9.77 15.27 -4.20
CA TYR A 134 -11.17 14.82 -4.10
C TYR A 134 -12.00 15.72 -3.18
N PHE A 135 -11.39 16.25 -2.12
CA PHE A 135 -12.06 17.15 -1.20
C PHE A 135 -12.40 18.49 -1.89
N ALA A 136 -11.48 19.03 -2.68
CA ALA A 136 -11.70 20.26 -3.46
C ALA A 136 -12.68 20.08 -4.61
N SER A 137 -12.80 18.88 -5.19
CA SER A 137 -13.79 18.58 -6.23
C SER A 137 -15.21 18.33 -5.68
N GLY A 138 -15.39 18.33 -4.35
CA GLY A 138 -16.66 18.03 -3.70
C GLY A 138 -16.99 16.53 -3.63
N ASP A 139 -16.04 15.65 -3.99
CA ASP A 139 -16.20 14.21 -3.92
C ASP A 139 -15.76 13.67 -2.55
N TYR A 140 -16.60 13.93 -1.55
CA TYR A 140 -16.34 13.54 -0.17
C TYR A 140 -16.30 12.02 0.04
N LYS A 141 -16.97 11.25 -0.81
CA LYS A 141 -16.99 9.79 -0.72
C LYS A 141 -15.63 9.21 -1.10
N ASN A 142 -15.06 9.63 -2.23
CA ASN A 142 -13.73 9.17 -2.63
C ASN A 142 -12.63 9.75 -1.73
N ALA A 143 -12.78 10.98 -1.23
CA ALA A 143 -11.87 11.52 -0.21
C ALA A 143 -11.85 10.64 1.06
N ALA A 144 -13.02 10.23 1.56
CA ALA A 144 -13.12 9.30 2.69
C ALA A 144 -12.50 7.93 2.39
N LEU A 145 -12.66 7.42 1.16
CA LEU A 145 -12.06 6.16 0.73
C LEU A 145 -10.54 6.21 0.79
N VAL A 146 -9.93 7.31 0.32
CA VAL A 146 -8.48 7.53 0.35
C VAL A 146 -7.97 7.57 1.80
N ALA A 147 -8.72 8.23 2.70
CA ALA A 147 -8.39 8.26 4.12
C ALA A 147 -8.50 6.87 4.78
N ALA A 148 -9.52 6.09 4.44
CA ALA A 148 -9.71 4.73 4.96
C ALA A 148 -8.64 3.74 4.44
N GLN A 149 -8.17 3.92 3.19
CA GLN A 149 -7.13 3.09 2.57
C GLN A 149 -5.71 3.42 3.05
N CYS A 150 -5.52 4.57 3.69
CA CYS A 150 -4.23 5.00 4.22
C CYS A 150 -3.86 4.20 5.48
N LYS A 151 -3.19 3.05 5.30
CA LYS A 151 -2.81 2.13 6.38
C LYS A 151 -1.85 2.74 7.41
N SER A 152 -1.10 3.78 7.06
CA SER A 152 -0.23 4.52 7.97
C SER A 152 -1.01 5.34 9.00
N GLY A 153 -2.32 5.58 8.76
CA GLY A 153 -3.16 6.41 9.62
C GLY A 153 -2.89 7.91 9.46
N ALA A 154 -2.02 8.33 8.53
CA ALA A 154 -1.65 9.73 8.34
C ALA A 154 -2.83 10.65 7.99
N LEU A 155 -3.91 10.09 7.42
CA LEU A 155 -5.14 10.80 7.10
C LEU A 155 -6.26 10.64 8.15
N ARG A 156 -6.12 9.74 9.13
CA ARG A 156 -7.13 9.48 10.17
C ARG A 156 -6.88 10.35 11.40
N THR A 157 -6.78 11.66 11.19
CA THR A 157 -6.42 12.65 12.21
C THR A 157 -7.61 13.55 12.57
N PRO A 158 -7.56 14.23 13.73
CA PRO A 158 -8.57 15.23 14.10
C PRO A 158 -8.75 16.33 13.05
N GLN A 159 -7.67 16.68 12.33
CA GLN A 159 -7.71 17.70 11.28
C GLN A 159 -8.60 17.26 10.13
N THR A 160 -8.48 16.00 9.67
CA THR A 160 -9.34 15.44 8.62
C THR A 160 -10.81 15.43 9.06
N ILE A 161 -11.07 15.04 10.31
CA ILE A 161 -12.43 15.06 10.87
C ILE A 161 -13.01 16.49 10.88
N GLN A 162 -12.21 17.47 11.31
CA GLN A 162 -12.61 18.88 11.30
C GLN A 162 -12.89 19.41 9.89
N GLN A 163 -12.11 19.00 8.89
CA GLN A 163 -12.37 19.33 7.50
C GLN A 163 -13.72 18.77 7.03
N PHE A 164 -14.02 17.49 7.29
CA PHE A 164 -15.34 16.93 6.94
C PHE A 164 -16.51 17.58 7.70
N LYS A 165 -16.27 18.08 8.91
CA LYS A 165 -17.28 18.79 9.71
C LYS A 165 -17.54 20.22 9.23
N SER A 166 -16.54 20.90 8.67
CA SER A 166 -16.67 22.29 8.24
C SER A 166 -17.51 22.42 6.96
N VAL A 167 -17.64 21.35 6.18
CA VAL A 167 -18.47 21.33 4.98
C VAL A 167 -19.95 21.30 5.35
N GLN A 168 -20.65 22.38 5.05
CA GLN A 168 -22.11 22.43 5.14
C GLN A 168 -22.74 21.63 3.99
N ALA A 169 -23.55 20.63 4.34
CA ALA A 169 -24.26 19.83 3.35
C ALA A 169 -25.42 20.65 2.73
N PRO A 170 -25.59 20.62 1.39
CA PRO A 170 -26.79 21.15 0.75
C PRO A 170 -28.04 20.43 1.27
N ALA A 171 -29.16 21.15 1.38
CA ALA A 171 -30.42 20.61 1.87
C ALA A 171 -30.86 19.37 1.08
N GLY A 172 -30.96 18.23 1.75
CA GLY A 172 -31.36 16.93 1.17
C GLY A 172 -30.23 15.93 0.94
N GLN A 173 -28.95 16.32 1.07
CA GLN A 173 -27.83 15.37 1.06
C GLN A 173 -27.39 15.00 2.47
N SER A 174 -26.99 13.74 2.66
CA SER A 174 -26.36 13.27 3.90
C SER A 174 -25.07 14.04 4.16
N SER A 175 -24.83 14.39 5.42
CA SER A 175 -23.67 15.18 5.80
C SER A 175 -22.36 14.48 5.39
N PRO A 176 -21.37 15.18 4.79
CA PRO A 176 -20.08 14.62 4.40
C PRO A 176 -19.36 13.83 5.50
N ILE A 177 -19.49 14.27 6.75
CA ILE A 177 -18.95 13.57 7.91
C ILE A 177 -19.55 12.17 8.12
N LEU A 178 -20.83 11.96 7.81
CA LEU A 178 -21.46 10.63 7.86
C LEU A 178 -20.96 9.75 6.73
N HIS A 179 -20.68 10.30 5.54
CA HIS A 179 -20.04 9.54 4.47
C HIS A 179 -18.62 9.09 4.86
N TYR A 180 -17.88 9.95 5.57
CA TYR A 180 -16.56 9.61 6.11
C TYR A 180 -16.62 8.40 7.06
N PHE A 181 -17.47 8.47 8.10
CA PHE A 181 -17.62 7.37 9.05
C PHE A 181 -18.20 6.10 8.42
N SER A 182 -19.17 6.22 7.52
CA SER A 182 -19.74 5.06 6.83
C SER A 182 -18.69 4.31 6.02
N THR A 183 -17.84 5.04 5.29
CA THR A 183 -16.75 4.45 4.51
C THR A 183 -15.70 3.79 5.40
N LEU A 184 -15.36 4.41 6.53
CA LEU A 184 -14.43 3.81 7.49
C LEU A 184 -14.98 2.53 8.13
N LEU A 185 -16.26 2.52 8.50
CA LEU A 185 -16.95 1.34 9.07
C LEU A 185 -17.07 0.17 8.07
N GLU A 186 -17.02 0.44 6.77
CA GLU A 186 -16.93 -0.57 5.72
C GLU A 186 -15.52 -1.15 5.59
N TYR A 187 -14.48 -0.33 5.80
CA TYR A 187 -13.08 -0.72 5.63
C TYR A 187 -12.42 -1.30 6.90
N GLY A 188 -12.87 -0.92 8.09
CA GLY A 188 -12.29 -1.40 9.33
C GLY A 188 -12.86 -0.78 10.60
N ARG A 189 -12.05 -0.83 11.66
CA ARG A 189 -12.38 -0.32 13.00
C ARG A 189 -12.06 1.17 13.12
N LEU A 190 -12.96 1.94 13.73
CA LEU A 190 -12.77 3.34 14.08
C LEU A 190 -11.79 3.50 15.25
N ASN A 191 -11.00 4.57 15.24
CA ASN A 191 -10.12 4.90 16.35
C ASN A 191 -10.91 5.56 17.50
N ALA A 192 -10.26 5.74 18.64
CA ALA A 192 -10.79 6.39 19.83
C ALA A 192 -11.54 7.71 19.53
N LEU A 193 -10.90 8.61 18.79
CA LEU A 193 -11.42 9.94 18.49
C LEU A 193 -12.61 9.89 17.53
N GLU A 194 -12.52 9.06 16.48
CA GLU A 194 -13.59 8.83 15.51
C GLU A 194 -14.82 8.20 16.17
N SER A 195 -14.60 7.27 17.11
CA SER A 195 -15.67 6.60 17.85
C SER A 195 -16.46 7.59 18.71
N VAL A 196 -15.77 8.49 19.42
CA VAL A 196 -16.41 9.57 20.20
C VAL A 196 -17.20 10.52 19.31
N GLU A 197 -16.62 10.90 18.17
CA GLU A 197 -17.23 11.84 17.23
C GLU A 197 -18.45 11.28 16.51
N LEU A 198 -18.46 9.98 16.24
CA LEU A 198 -19.63 9.27 15.72
C LEU A 198 -20.70 9.07 16.79
N ALA A 199 -20.32 8.71 18.02
CA ALA A 199 -21.26 8.41 19.10
C ALA A 199 -22.04 9.64 19.57
N ARG A 200 -21.39 10.82 19.67
CA ARG A 200 -22.01 12.05 20.17
C ARG A 200 -23.35 12.41 19.48
N PRO A 201 -23.44 12.53 18.14
CA PRO A 201 -24.71 12.85 17.47
C PRO A 201 -25.73 11.70 17.55
N VAL A 202 -25.28 10.45 17.55
CA VAL A 202 -26.16 9.26 17.58
C VAL A 202 -26.84 9.13 18.94
N VAL A 203 -26.11 9.38 20.03
CA VAL A 203 -26.64 9.42 21.40
C VAL A 203 -27.61 10.59 21.58
N GLN A 204 -27.29 11.78 21.05
CA GLN A 204 -28.17 12.94 21.10
C GLN A 204 -29.50 12.69 20.37
N GLN A 205 -29.47 11.94 19.27
CA GLN A 205 -30.65 11.55 18.51
C GLN A 205 -31.38 10.31 19.08
N GLN A 206 -30.99 9.83 20.27
CA GLN A 206 -31.54 8.65 20.95
C GLN A 206 -31.48 7.34 20.14
N ARG A 207 -30.64 7.24 19.10
CA ARG A 207 -30.49 6.04 18.26
C ARG A 207 -29.47 5.05 18.84
N ARG A 208 -29.69 4.61 20.08
CA ARG A 208 -28.76 3.70 20.81
C ARG A 208 -28.53 2.36 20.10
N GLU A 209 -29.53 1.89 19.35
CA GLU A 209 -29.47 0.65 18.57
C GLU A 209 -28.29 0.59 17.58
N LEU A 210 -27.91 1.73 16.99
CA LEU A 210 -26.78 1.81 16.05
C LEU A 210 -25.45 1.62 16.77
N VAL A 211 -25.30 2.22 17.95
CA VAL A 211 -24.08 2.09 18.77
C VAL A 211 -23.93 0.65 19.23
N GLU A 212 -25.01 0.02 19.71
CA GLU A 212 -24.99 -1.39 20.10
C GLU A 212 -24.60 -2.31 18.94
N LYS A 213 -25.11 -2.04 17.73
CA LYS A 213 -24.72 -2.78 16.52
C LYS A 213 -23.23 -2.64 16.23
N TRP A 214 -22.70 -1.42 16.23
CA TRP A 214 -21.27 -1.19 15.95
C TRP A 214 -20.36 -1.77 17.04
N LEU A 215 -20.81 -1.80 18.29
CA LEU A 215 -20.10 -2.44 19.40
C LEU A 215 -20.06 -3.96 19.22
N LYS A 216 -21.19 -4.58 18.84
CA LYS A 216 -21.26 -6.02 18.52
C LYS A 216 -20.40 -6.42 17.33
N GLU A 217 -20.24 -5.52 16.35
CA GLU A 217 -19.40 -5.72 15.18
C GLU A 217 -17.89 -5.42 15.43
N ASP A 218 -17.49 -5.10 16.68
CA ASP A 218 -16.12 -4.68 17.06
C ASP A 218 -15.56 -3.53 16.18
N LYS A 219 -16.45 -2.63 15.74
CA LYS A 219 -16.09 -1.52 14.85
C LYS A 219 -15.70 -0.23 15.58
N LEU A 220 -15.93 -0.17 16.88
CA LEU A 220 -15.62 1.01 17.70
C LEU A 220 -14.45 0.71 18.63
N GLU A 221 -13.58 1.69 18.84
CA GLU A 221 -12.59 1.67 19.90
C GLU A 221 -13.22 2.29 21.16
N CYS A 222 -13.26 1.54 22.25
CA CYS A 222 -13.82 2.01 23.51
C CYS A 222 -12.79 2.89 24.23
N THR A 223 -13.22 4.08 24.64
CA THR A 223 -12.40 5.07 25.36
C THR A 223 -13.18 5.52 26.59
N GLU A 224 -12.44 5.97 27.61
CA GLU A 224 -13.02 6.66 28.78
C GLU A 224 -13.64 8.00 28.40
#